data_AF-A0A7Z0CKB9-F1
#
_entry.id   AF-A0A7Z0CKB9-F1
#
_cell.length_a   1.000
_cell.length_b   1.000
_cell.length_c   1.000
_cell.angle_alpha   90.00
_cell.angle_beta   90.00
_cell.angle_gamma   90.00
#
_symmetry.space_group_name_H-M   'P 1'
#
loop_
_entity.id
_entity.type
_entity.pdbx_description
1 polymer ?
#
loop_
_entity_poly.entity_id
_entity_poly.type
_entity_poly.pdbx_seq_one_letter_code
_entity_poly.pdbx_strand_id
1 'polypeptide(L)' 'MPASKIEPHNLPDVAPKNHGSTLAGWVTNGLIVLGALVAAIGFMIPLFPLVWVGAGVFVVALAVGATLRALGFGQPLK' A
#
# COMPACT_ATOMS: atom_id res chain seq x y z
N MET A 1 -36.01 -13.57 9.57
CA MET A 1 -35.19 -13.60 10.82
C MET A 1 -35.35 -12.24 11.49
N PRO A 2 -35.83 -12.14 12.75
CA PRO A 2 -35.88 -10.85 13.43
C PRO A 2 -34.46 -10.31 13.55
N ALA A 3 -34.24 -9.04 13.21
CA ALA A 3 -32.96 -8.38 13.44
C ALA A 3 -32.61 -8.54 14.93
N SER A 4 -31.56 -9.31 15.22
CA SER A 4 -31.07 -9.49 16.59
C SER A 4 -30.78 -8.10 17.15
N LYS A 5 -31.48 -7.71 18.22
CA LYS A 5 -31.18 -6.49 18.98
C LYS A 5 -29.86 -6.72 19.71
N ILE A 6 -28.75 -6.48 19.00
CA ILE A 6 -27.42 -6.48 19.58
C ILE A 6 -27.37 -5.22 20.46
N GLU A 7 -27.12 -5.39 21.76
CA GLU A 7 -26.93 -4.25 22.64
C GLU A 7 -25.79 -3.37 22.12
N PRO A 8 -25.88 -2.03 22.22
CA PRO A 8 -24.88 -1.13 21.64
C PRO A 8 -23.43 -1.43 22.02
N HIS A 9 -23.21 -2.08 23.17
CA HIS A 9 -21.88 -2.47 23.64
C HIS A 9 -21.30 -3.69 22.89
N ASN A 10 -22.15 -4.51 22.26
CA ASN A 10 -21.77 -5.73 21.52
C ASN A 10 -21.59 -5.47 20.02
N LEU A 11 -21.59 -4.20 19.60
CA LEU A 11 -21.29 -3.82 18.22
C LEU A 11 -19.78 -3.98 17.98
N PRO A 12 -19.37 -4.58 16.85
CA PRO A 12 -17.97 -4.56 16.45
C PRO A 12 -17.52 -3.10 16.26
N ASP A 13 -16.23 -2.85 16.47
CA ASP A 13 -15.64 -1.55 16.19
C ASP A 13 -15.94 -1.14 14.75
N VAL A 14 -16.41 0.10 14.59
CA VAL A 14 -16.71 0.66 13.26
C VAL A 14 -15.45 0.61 12.40
N ALA A 15 -15.56 -0.03 11.24
CA ALA A 15 -14.47 -0.09 10.28
C ALA A 15 -13.98 1.34 9.95
N PRO A 16 -12.66 1.56 9.84
CA PRO A 16 -12.16 2.88 9.51
C PRO A 16 -12.70 3.34 8.16
N LYS A 17 -13.22 4.57 8.08
CA LYS A 17 -13.80 5.15 6.84
C LYS A 17 -12.78 5.43 5.73
N ASN A 18 -11.51 5.08 5.93
CA ASN A 18 -10.50 5.19 4.89
C ASN A 18 -10.51 3.87 4.08
N HIS A 19 -10.85 3.95 2.80
CA HIS A 19 -10.98 2.80 1.87
C HIS A 19 -9.60 2.26 1.46
N GLY A 20 -8.71 2.03 2.43
CA GLY A 20 -7.29 1.78 2.18
C GLY A 20 -6.49 3.05 1.79
N SER A 21 -7.16 4.20 1.69
CA SER A 21 -6.55 5.51 1.43
C SER A 21 -5.79 6.00 2.66
N THR A 22 -4.59 5.45 2.85
CA THR A 22 -3.65 5.80 3.92
C THR A 22 -2.38 6.37 3.31
N LEU A 23 -1.62 7.14 4.07
CA LEU A 23 -0.33 7.67 3.60
C LEU A 23 0.61 6.51 3.21
N ALA A 24 0.68 5.45 4.04
CA ALA A 24 1.45 4.25 3.71
C ALA A 24 0.99 3.62 2.38
N GLY A 25 -0.32 3.51 2.15
CA GLY A 25 -0.90 2.97 0.91
C GLY A 25 -0.54 3.80 -0.32
N TRP A 26 -0.74 5.11 -0.27
CA TRP A 26 -0.46 6.02 -1.39
C TRP A 26 1.02 6.09 -1.74
N VAL A 27 1.90 6.16 -0.73
CA VAL A 27 3.36 6.18 -0.95
C VAL A 27 3.83 4.87 -1.57
N THR A 28 3.37 3.73 -1.06
CA THR A 28 3.74 2.41 -1.60
C THR A 28 3.28 2.29 -3.05
N ASN A 29 2.02 2.61 -3.34
CA ASN A 29 1.48 2.53 -4.70
C ASN A 29 2.20 3.48 -5.67
N GLY A 30 2.46 4.72 -5.26
CA GLY A 30 3.18 5.70 -6.08
C GLY A 30 4.59 5.23 -6.44
N LEU A 31 5.34 4.67 -5.49
CA LEU A 31 6.68 4.16 -5.73
C LEU A 31 6.68 2.87 -6.59
N ILE A 32 5.72 1.97 -6.39
CA ILE A 32 5.52 0.78 -7.24
C ILE A 32 5.26 1.22 -8.70
N VAL A 33 4.35 2.16 -8.91
CA VAL A 33 4.05 2.69 -10.26
C VAL A 33 5.30 3.35 -10.87
N LEU A 34 6.05 4.14 -10.09
CA LEU A 34 7.30 4.74 -10.56
C LEU A 34 8.33 3.67 -10.97
N GLY A 35 8.54 2.64 -10.16
CA GLY A 35 9.44 1.53 -10.48
C GLY A 35 9.01 0.77 -11.73
N ALA A 36 7.70 0.55 -11.89
CA ALA A 36 7.13 -0.07 -13.09
C ALA A 36 7.40 0.75 -14.35
N LEU A 37 7.20 2.06 -14.29
CA LEU A 37 7.46 2.97 -15.41
C LEU A 37 8.95 2.98 -15.80
N VAL A 38 9.85 3.03 -14.81
CA VAL A 38 11.30 2.98 -15.05
C VAL A 38 11.70 1.64 -15.71
N ALA A 39 11.20 0.52 -15.19
CA ALA A 39 11.48 -0.79 -15.78
C ALA A 39 10.92 -0.93 -17.20
N ALA A 40 9.70 -0.45 -17.43
CA ALA A 40 9.06 -0.45 -18.75
C ALA A 40 9.88 0.33 -19.78
N ILE A 41 10.39 1.52 -19.42
CA ILE A 41 11.30 2.29 -20.28
C ILE A 41 12.56 1.47 -20.57
N GLY A 42 13.14 0.82 -19.55
CA GLY A 42 14.29 -0.08 -19.72
C GLY A 42 14.05 -1.18 -20.76
N PHE A 43 12.86 -1.79 -20.77
CA PHE A 43 12.48 -2.78 -21.78
C PHE A 43 12.23 -2.17 -23.17
N MET A 44 11.75 -0.93 -23.27
CA MET A 44 11.53 -0.25 -24.56
C MET A 44 12.84 0.06 -25.30
N ILE A 45 13.90 0.42 -24.56
CA ILE A 45 15.22 0.79 -25.12
C ILE A 45 16.32 -0.27 -24.86
N PRO A 46 15.94 -1.55 -24.82
CA PRO A 46 16.67 -2.70 -24.24
C PRO A 46 17.84 -2.40 -23.26
N LEU A 47 17.65 -1.49 -22.32
CA LEU A 47 18.67 -1.06 -21.36
C LEU A 47 18.46 -1.79 -20.03
N PHE A 48 18.99 -3.01 -19.92
CA PHE A 48 18.85 -3.86 -18.72
C PHE A 48 19.26 -3.19 -17.40
N PRO A 49 20.31 -2.34 -17.32
CA PRO A 49 20.59 -1.60 -16.09
C PRO A 49 19.38 -0.77 -15.61
N LEU A 50 18.62 -0.16 -16.52
CA LEU A 50 17.43 0.62 -16.17
C LEU A 50 16.28 -0.27 -15.66
N VAL A 51 16.17 -1.49 -16.18
CA VAL A 51 15.25 -2.51 -15.65
C VAL A 51 15.58 -2.84 -14.20
N TRP A 52 16.86 -3.03 -13.87
CA TRP A 52 17.29 -3.28 -12.49
C TRP A 52 17.10 -2.08 -11.57
N VAL A 53 17.26 -0.85 -12.07
CA VAL A 53 16.90 0.36 -11.31
C VAL A 53 15.40 0.35 -10.97
N GLY A 54 14.54 0.05 -11.94
CA GLY A 54 13.10 -0.09 -11.71
C GLY A 54 12.79 -1.16 -10.67
N ALA A 55 13.41 -2.34 -10.77
CA ALA A 55 13.31 -3.42 -9.78
C ALA A 55 13.77 -2.99 -8.38
N GLY A 56 14.85 -2.23 -8.27
CA GLY A 56 15.33 -1.64 -7.02
C GLY A 56 14.30 -0.70 -6.39
N VAL A 57 13.65 0.14 -7.20
CA VAL A 57 12.57 1.02 -6.74
C VAL A 57 11.39 0.24 -6.17
N PHE A 58 11.02 -0.92 -6.73
CA PHE A 58 9.99 -1.79 -6.14
C PHE A 58 10.37 -2.28 -4.74
N VAL A 59 11.62 -2.72 -4.55
CA VAL A 59 12.10 -3.18 -3.23
C VAL A 59 12.04 -2.04 -2.21
N VAL A 60 12.47 -0.85 -2.61
CA VAL A 60 12.38 0.36 -1.77
C VAL A 60 10.92 0.71 -1.46
N ALA A 61 10.01 0.62 -2.42
CA ALA A 61 8.59 0.89 -2.23
C ALA A 61 7.99 0.02 -1.12
N LEU A 62 8.29 -1.28 -1.14
CA LEU A 62 7.81 -2.23 -0.14
C LEU A 62 8.41 -1.94 1.24
N ALA A 63 9.71 -1.64 1.31
CA ALA A 63 10.38 -1.30 2.56
C ALA A 63 9.83 0.00 3.19
N VAL A 64 9.64 1.05 2.38
CA VAL A 64 9.07 2.33 2.81
C VAL A 64 7.62 2.14 3.24
N GLY A 65 6.82 1.40 2.47
CA GLY A 65 5.43 1.09 2.80
C GLY A 65 5.26 0.35 4.12
N ALA A 66 6.07 -0.70 4.32
CA ALA A 66 6.09 -1.46 5.57
C ALA A 66 6.52 -0.58 6.76
N THR A 67 7.53 0.25 6.57
CA THR A 67 8.02 1.20 7.60
C THR A 67 6.93 2.21 7.97
N LEU A 68 6.30 2.84 6.98
CA LEU A 68 5.21 3.80 7.22
C LEU A 68 4.03 3.15 7.94
N ARG A 69 3.68 1.92 7.57
CA ARG A 69 2.65 1.15 8.27
C ARG A 69 3.03 0.89 9.72
N ALA A 70 4.27 0.46 9.98
CA ALA A 70 4.76 0.21 11.34
C ALA A 70 4.78 1.47 12.22
N LEU A 71 5.00 2.65 11.62
CA LEU A 71 4.95 3.94 12.29
C LEU A 71 3.53 4.49 12.48
N GLY A 72 2.48 3.75 12.10
CA GLY A 72 1.09 4.15 12.29
C GLY A 72 0.51 5.02 11.17
N PHE A 73 1.23 5.21 10.06
CA PHE A 73 0.73 5.92 8.87
C PHE A 73 -0.11 5.03 7.93
N GLY A 74 -0.29 3.75 8.29
CA GLY A 74 -1.16 2.80 7.58
C GLY A 74 -2.46 2.53 8.34
N GLN A 75 -3.23 1.57 7.85
CA GLN A 75 -4.41 1.08 8.57
C GLN A 75 -3.96 0.33 9.83
N PRO A 76 -4.53 0.65 11.01
CA PRO A 76 -4.25 -0.09 12.22
C PRO A 76 -4.68 -1.54 12.04
N LEU A 77 -3.79 -2.47 12.39
CA LEU A 77 -4.10 -3.88 12.59
C LEU A 77 -4.80 -4.02 13.94
N LYS A 78 -6.08 -3.63 14.01
CA LYS A 78 -6.89 -3.92 15.19
C LYS A 78 -7.48 -5.31 15.06
#